data_AF-A0A1B8B9J6-F1
#
_entry.id   AF-A0A1B8B9J6-F1
#
_cell.length_a   1.000
_cell.length_b   1.000
_cell.length_c   1.000
_cell.angle_alpha   90.00
_cell.angle_beta   90.00
_cell.angle_gamma   90.00
#
_symmetry.space_group_name_H-M   'P 1'
#
loop_
_entity.id
_entity.type
_entity.pdbx_description
1 polymer ?
#
loop_
_entity_poly.entity_id
_entity_poly.type
_entity_poly.pdbx_seq_one_letter_code
_entity_poly.pdbx_strand_id
1 'polypeptide(L)'
;MARSAIKKTPEERLQLRLWKCLRPPPSRPRFPLNRLPPEIRQIIWTLSFADRPHKFTVGGVSEQDSDSNKRFFLFKCYLPLPPAALYVCRESRATALRHGFLFSAPDGPGIWFRPEIDSLYFSPTTNDILTTKNHIDIQGWGNVLHLQMSFRAFYRNLRDPPQEDLAETMEVFFAHMPNLKTLSCTVPAPRIGGNTYPKPIPMPLPGSGDTYALIRGRTVNEVLDLVQDSAY
;
A
#
# COMPACT_ATOMS: atom_id res chain seq x y z
N MET A 1 8.95 32.27 35.39
CA MET A 1 9.60 31.16 34.66
C MET A 1 8.81 30.87 33.40
N ALA A 2 9.31 31.30 32.24
CA ALA A 2 8.66 31.08 30.95
C ALA A 2 8.87 29.63 30.50
N ARG A 3 7.79 28.86 30.32
CA ARG A 3 7.85 27.52 29.72
C ARG A 3 8.08 27.69 28.21
N SER A 4 9.31 27.46 27.77
CA SER A 4 9.65 27.36 26.35
C SER A 4 8.89 26.18 25.75
N ALA A 5 7.88 26.47 24.92
CA ALA A 5 7.19 25.47 24.14
C ALA A 5 8.15 25.00 23.04
N ILE A 6 8.78 23.84 23.25
CA ILE A 6 9.60 23.17 22.25
C ILE A 6 8.73 22.96 21.01
N LYS A 7 8.97 23.74 19.95
CA LYS A 7 8.29 23.61 18.67
C LYS A 7 8.74 22.30 18.05
N LYS A 8 7.91 21.27 18.20
CA LYS A 8 8.14 19.97 17.57
C LYS A 8 8.27 20.13 16.06
N THR A 9 9.30 19.52 15.48
CA THR A 9 9.57 19.56 14.05
C THR A 9 8.43 18.87 13.27
N PRO A 10 8.27 19.15 11.97
CA PRO A 10 7.28 18.48 11.13
C PRO A 10 7.42 16.94 11.17
N GLU A 11 8.65 16.44 11.21
CA GLU A 11 8.96 15.01 11.36
C GLU A 11 8.54 14.46 12.73
N GLU A 12 8.84 15.15 13.83
CA GLU A 12 8.40 14.73 15.17
C GLU A 12 6.86 14.71 15.28
N ARG A 13 6.16 15.64 14.59
CA ARG A 13 4.70 15.65 14.52
C ARG A 13 4.15 14.50 13.68
N LEU A 14 4.87 14.09 12.62
CA LEU A 14 4.53 12.92 11.81
C LEU A 14 4.78 11.62 12.58
N GLN A 15 5.90 11.51 13.31
CA GLN A 15 6.20 10.37 14.19
C GLN A 15 5.19 10.22 15.32
N LEU A 16 4.81 11.32 15.99
CA LEU A 16 3.76 11.31 17.02
C LEU A 16 2.37 10.95 16.47
N ARG A 17 2.10 11.23 15.19
CA ARG A 17 0.87 10.78 14.52
C ARG A 17 0.95 9.30 14.17
N LEU A 18 2.09 8.81 13.67
CA LEU A 18 2.31 7.40 13.36
C LEU A 18 2.19 6.51 14.61
N TRP A 19 2.75 6.95 15.75
CA TRP A 19 2.65 6.22 17.02
C TRP A 19 1.23 6.09 17.55
N LYS A 20 0.36 7.08 17.32
CA LYS A 20 -1.07 7.00 17.70
C LYS A 20 -1.87 6.02 16.85
N CYS A 21 -1.30 5.52 15.76
CA CYS A 21 -2.01 4.69 14.78
C CYS A 21 -1.65 3.21 14.91
N LEU A 22 -0.60 2.87 15.66
CA LEU A 22 -0.38 1.53 16.17
C LEU A 22 -1.31 1.31 17.36
N ARG A 23 -2.47 0.67 17.13
CA ARG A 23 -3.25 0.14 18.25
C ARG A 23 -2.34 -0.81 19.05
N PRO A 24 -2.45 -0.82 20.39
CA PRO A 24 -1.71 -1.78 21.20
C PRO A 24 -1.99 -3.19 20.66
N PRO A 25 -0.98 -4.08 20.66
CA PRO A 25 -1.17 -5.45 20.20
C PRO A 25 -2.38 -6.05 20.93
N PRO A 26 -3.20 -6.86 20.25
CA PRO A 26 -4.32 -7.53 20.91
C PRO A 26 -3.80 -8.25 22.17
N SER A 27 -4.60 -8.21 23.24
CA SER A 27 -4.25 -8.87 24.50
C SER A 27 -3.88 -10.33 24.21
N ARG A 28 -2.83 -10.84 24.88
CA ARG A 28 -2.37 -12.21 24.68
C ARG A 28 -3.57 -13.16 24.80
N PRO A 29 -3.78 -14.08 23.84
CA PRO A 29 -4.89 -15.00 23.92
C PRO A 29 -4.81 -15.78 25.23
N ARG A 30 -5.91 -15.79 25.98
CA ARG A 30 -6.02 -16.49 27.26
C ARG A 30 -6.05 -18.02 27.10
N PHE A 31 -6.26 -18.52 25.88
CA PHE A 31 -6.32 -19.94 25.58
C PHE A 31 -4.92 -20.50 25.30
N PRO A 32 -4.49 -21.61 25.95
CA PRO A 32 -3.19 -22.22 25.74
C PRO A 32 -3.14 -22.97 24.40
N LEU A 33 -2.94 -22.21 23.32
CA LEU A 33 -2.86 -22.73 21.95
C LEU A 33 -1.80 -23.82 21.76
N ASN A 34 -0.76 -23.85 22.60
CA ASN A 34 0.28 -24.87 22.61
C ASN A 34 -0.18 -26.26 23.07
N ARG A 35 -1.39 -26.39 23.66
CA ARG A 35 -1.96 -27.69 24.06
C ARG A 35 -2.75 -28.37 22.94
N LEU A 36 -2.99 -27.68 21.84
CA LEU A 36 -3.72 -28.23 20.69
C LEU A 36 -2.79 -29.06 19.80
N PRO A 37 -3.29 -30.13 19.16
CA PRO A 37 -2.56 -30.84 18.12
C PRO A 37 -2.07 -29.90 17.01
N PRO A 38 -0.89 -30.14 16.40
CA PRO A 38 -0.34 -29.31 15.33
C PRO A 38 -1.32 -29.00 14.19
N GLU A 39 -2.18 -29.94 13.83
CA GLU A 39 -3.14 -29.82 12.74
C GLU A 39 -4.22 -28.77 13.06
N ILE A 40 -4.78 -28.84 14.27
CA ILE A 40 -5.77 -27.86 14.75
C ILE A 40 -5.14 -26.47 14.88
N ARG A 41 -3.89 -26.44 15.30
CA ARG A 41 -3.12 -25.19 15.35
C ARG A 41 -3.00 -24.58 13.95
N GLN A 42 -2.51 -25.34 12.98
CA GLN A 42 -2.39 -24.85 11.62
C GLN A 42 -3.72 -24.30 11.07
N ILE A 43 -4.84 -25.00 11.29
CA ILE A 43 -6.17 -24.56 10.86
C ILE A 43 -6.56 -23.22 11.50
N ILE A 44 -6.44 -23.09 12.83
CA ILE A 44 -6.79 -21.84 13.52
C ILE A 44 -5.95 -20.69 12.98
N TRP A 45 -4.67 -20.92 12.68
CA TRP A 45 -3.77 -19.85 12.23
C TRP A 45 -4.15 -19.44 10.81
N THR A 46 -4.39 -20.39 9.91
CA THR A 46 -4.87 -20.14 8.55
C THR A 46 -6.19 -19.36 8.56
N LEU A 47 -7.14 -19.72 9.42
CA LEU A 47 -8.42 -19.03 9.57
C LEU A 47 -8.30 -17.67 10.30
N SER A 48 -7.22 -17.43 11.04
CA SER A 48 -7.00 -16.17 11.74
C SER A 48 -6.55 -15.03 10.83
N PHE A 49 -6.14 -15.34 9.60
CA PHE A 49 -5.85 -14.32 8.60
C PHE A 49 -7.17 -13.79 8.04
N ALA A 50 -7.33 -12.47 8.01
CA ALA A 50 -8.53 -11.89 7.43
C ALA A 50 -8.58 -12.20 5.92
N ASP A 51 -9.66 -12.81 5.46
CA ASP A 51 -9.91 -13.05 4.03
C ASP A 51 -10.28 -11.78 3.24
N ARG A 52 -10.19 -10.61 3.89
CA ARG A 52 -10.55 -9.34 3.27
C ARG A 52 -9.29 -8.67 2.73
N PRO A 53 -9.30 -8.22 1.47
CA PRO A 53 -8.20 -7.44 0.90
C PRO A 53 -8.06 -6.12 1.66
N HIS A 54 -6.85 -5.80 2.10
CA HIS A 54 -6.57 -4.50 2.71
C HIS A 54 -5.90 -3.55 1.72
N LYS A 55 -6.12 -2.25 1.97
CA LYS A 55 -5.52 -1.17 1.21
C LYS A 55 -4.57 -0.37 2.08
N PHE A 56 -3.28 -0.51 1.82
CA PHE A 56 -2.21 0.17 2.56
C PHE A 56 -1.87 1.49 1.87
N THR A 57 -2.36 2.60 2.40
CA THR A 57 -2.12 3.91 1.79
C THR A 57 -0.77 4.47 2.19
N VAL A 58 0.10 4.68 1.21
CA VAL A 58 1.40 5.36 1.39
C VAL A 58 1.16 6.86 1.62
N GLY A 59 1.67 7.35 2.73
CA GLY A 59 1.70 8.75 3.16
C GLY A 59 3.03 9.45 2.85
N GLY A 60 4.12 8.71 2.66
CA GLY A 60 5.43 9.23 2.25
C GLY A 60 6.51 8.15 2.30
N VAL A 61 7.73 8.54 1.99
CA VAL A 61 8.95 7.74 2.22
C VAL A 61 9.82 8.51 3.19
N SER A 62 10.46 7.81 4.11
CA SER A 62 11.40 8.38 5.07
C SER A 62 12.68 7.57 5.07
N GLU A 63 13.78 8.25 5.38
CA GLU A 63 15.11 7.67 5.53
C GLU A 63 15.38 7.45 7.02
N GLN A 64 16.11 6.38 7.37
CA GLN A 64 16.37 6.02 8.77
C GLN A 64 17.43 6.94 9.38
N ASP A 65 18.54 7.07 8.67
CA ASP A 65 19.66 7.96 8.97
C ASP A 65 20.18 8.54 7.66
N SER A 66 20.74 9.75 7.70
CA SER A 66 21.32 10.44 6.52
C SER A 66 22.45 9.66 5.84
N ASP A 67 23.10 8.75 6.57
CA ASP A 67 24.17 7.88 6.06
C ASP A 67 23.66 6.49 5.63
N SER A 68 22.41 6.15 5.96
CA SER A 68 21.82 4.88 5.57
C SER A 68 21.04 5.06 4.27
N ASN A 69 21.36 4.28 3.24
CA ASN A 69 20.53 4.17 2.03
C ASN A 69 19.19 3.44 2.31
N LYS A 70 18.81 3.25 3.58
CA LYS A 70 17.62 2.50 3.97
C LYS A 70 16.42 3.43 4.00
N ARG A 71 15.43 3.11 3.17
CA ARG A 71 14.16 3.83 3.07
C ARG A 71 13.01 2.97 3.56
N PHE A 72 11.98 3.62 4.08
CA PHE A 72 10.76 2.95 4.52
C PHE A 72 9.52 3.76 4.16
N PHE A 73 8.41 3.05 3.98
CA PHE A 73 7.11 3.68 3.77
C PHE A 73 6.56 4.23 5.09
N LEU A 74 6.13 5.48 5.03
CA LEU A 74 5.21 6.06 6.01
C LEU A 74 3.79 5.78 5.54
N PHE A 75 3.02 5.02 6.30
CA PHE A 75 1.62 4.72 5.93
C PHE A 75 0.63 5.66 6.63
N LYS A 76 -0.51 5.93 5.99
CA LYS A 76 -1.59 6.72 6.61
C LYS A 76 -2.32 5.92 7.69
N CYS A 77 -2.83 6.64 8.69
CA CYS A 77 -3.31 6.19 10.01
C CYS A 77 -4.52 5.23 10.10
N TYR A 78 -4.87 4.50 9.04
CA TYR A 78 -5.99 3.55 9.02
C TYR A 78 -5.51 2.16 8.60
N LEU A 79 -4.43 1.72 9.22
CA LEU A 79 -3.84 0.42 8.90
C LEU A 79 -4.68 -0.72 9.50
N PRO A 80 -4.76 -1.86 8.80
CA PRO A 80 -5.29 -3.09 9.38
C PRO A 80 -4.50 -3.47 10.62
N LEU A 81 -5.18 -4.07 11.59
CA LEU A 81 -4.50 -4.70 12.71
C LEU A 81 -3.70 -5.89 12.20
N PRO A 82 -2.41 -6.01 12.55
CA PRO A 82 -1.64 -7.21 12.24
C PRO A 82 -2.33 -8.44 12.85
N PRO A 83 -2.29 -9.61 12.17
CA PRO A 83 -2.95 -10.81 12.66
C PRO A 83 -2.38 -11.20 14.03
N ALA A 84 -3.26 -11.61 14.95
CA ALA A 84 -2.87 -12.01 16.30
C ALA A 84 -1.77 -13.08 16.30
N ALA A 85 -1.75 -13.93 15.25
CA ALA A 85 -0.75 -14.96 15.00
C ALA A 85 0.71 -14.47 15.11
N LEU A 86 1.00 -13.21 14.75
CA LEU A 86 2.35 -12.65 14.87
C LEU A 86 2.86 -12.54 16.32
N TYR A 87 1.93 -12.50 17.29
CA TYR A 87 2.20 -12.20 18.70
C TYR A 87 1.97 -13.38 19.64
N VAL A 88 1.42 -14.50 19.17
CA VAL A 88 1.11 -15.66 20.03
C VAL A 88 2.36 -16.44 20.44
N CYS A 89 3.04 -17.05 19.47
CA CYS A 89 4.19 -17.91 19.68
C CYS A 89 5.07 -17.98 18.42
N ARG A 90 6.25 -18.60 18.54
CA ARG A 90 7.22 -18.72 17.43
C ARG A 90 6.64 -19.43 16.21
N GLU A 91 5.94 -20.54 16.44
CA GLU A 91 5.28 -21.30 15.36
C GLU A 91 4.21 -20.45 14.67
N SER A 92 3.41 -19.71 15.44
CA SER A 92 2.35 -18.87 14.88
C SER A 92 2.87 -17.72 14.04
N ARG A 93 3.95 -17.09 14.51
CA ARG A 93 4.69 -16.11 13.74
C ARG A 93 5.27 -16.72 12.46
N ALA A 94 5.86 -17.92 12.53
CA ALA A 94 6.40 -18.60 11.36
C ALA A 94 5.31 -18.86 10.31
N THR A 95 4.12 -19.30 10.72
CA THR A 95 2.97 -19.45 9.80
C THR A 95 2.54 -18.12 9.19
N ALA A 96 2.40 -17.05 10.00
CA ALA A 96 2.03 -15.73 9.50
C ALA A 96 3.03 -15.15 8.48
N LEU A 97 4.32 -15.43 8.67
CA LEU A 97 5.39 -15.02 7.74
C LEU A 97 5.52 -15.91 6.50
N ARG A 98 4.86 -17.08 6.45
CA ARG A 98 4.72 -17.87 5.20
C ARG A 98 3.67 -17.30 4.27
N HIS A 99 2.70 -16.57 4.82
CA HIS A 99 1.59 -15.96 4.08
C HIS A 99 1.77 -14.45 3.87
N GLY A 100 2.88 -13.87 4.30
CA GLY A 100 3.06 -12.43 4.21
C GLY A 100 4.39 -11.98 4.77
N PHE A 101 4.64 -10.68 4.73
CA PHE A 101 5.87 -10.10 5.20
C PHE A 101 5.59 -8.83 6.00
N LEU A 102 6.63 -8.32 6.68
CA LEU A 102 6.56 -7.07 7.41
C LEU A 102 7.29 -6.00 6.60
N PHE A 103 6.59 -4.93 6.23
CA PHE A 103 7.25 -3.70 5.78
C PHE A 103 8.03 -3.11 6.94
N SER A 104 9.26 -2.69 6.68
CA SER A 104 10.07 -1.98 7.67
C SER A 104 9.39 -0.68 8.08
N ALA A 105 9.44 -0.39 9.37
CA ALA A 105 8.92 0.83 9.97
C ALA A 105 10.04 1.46 10.81
N PRO A 106 10.04 2.80 10.97
CA PRO A 106 11.10 3.50 11.71
C PRO A 106 11.23 2.99 13.15
N ASP A 107 10.09 2.81 13.84
CA ASP A 107 10.08 2.60 15.29
C ASP A 107 9.25 1.37 15.72
N GLY A 108 9.41 0.21 15.07
CA GLY A 108 8.65 -0.96 15.50
C GLY A 108 8.76 -2.22 14.65
N PRO A 109 7.89 -3.21 14.92
CA PRO A 109 7.93 -4.52 14.26
C PRO A 109 7.52 -4.50 12.78
N GLY A 110 7.21 -3.33 12.23
CA GLY A 110 6.76 -3.18 10.85
C GLY A 110 5.27 -3.40 10.66
N ILE A 111 4.84 -3.32 9.41
CA ILE A 111 3.43 -3.46 9.01
C ILE A 111 3.28 -4.77 8.24
N TRP A 112 2.40 -5.65 8.74
CA TRP A 112 2.14 -6.92 8.10
C TRP A 112 1.32 -6.74 6.83
N PHE A 113 1.81 -7.33 5.74
CA PHE A 113 1.25 -7.27 4.41
C PHE A 113 1.19 -8.68 3.82
N ARG A 114 0.04 -9.04 3.26
CA ARG A 114 -0.22 -10.32 2.58
C ARG A 114 -0.22 -10.11 1.05
N PRO A 115 0.87 -10.47 0.35
CA PRO A 115 1.03 -10.23 -1.09
C PRO A 115 -0.15 -10.65 -1.96
N GLU A 116 -0.83 -11.73 -1.61
CA GLU A 116 -1.85 -12.38 -2.43
C GLU A 116 -3.18 -11.64 -2.49
N ILE A 117 -3.44 -10.71 -1.57
CA ILE A 117 -4.72 -10.00 -1.48
C ILE A 117 -4.59 -8.53 -1.06
N ASP A 118 -3.52 -8.18 -0.35
CA ASP A 118 -3.33 -6.82 0.10
C ASP A 118 -2.76 -5.99 -1.03
N SER A 119 -3.10 -4.70 -1.02
CA SER A 119 -2.71 -3.78 -2.06
C SER A 119 -2.06 -2.52 -1.50
N LEU A 120 -1.00 -2.07 -2.18
CA LEU A 120 -0.33 -0.82 -1.87
C LEU A 120 -1.05 0.32 -2.61
N TYR A 121 -1.41 1.40 -1.93
CA TYR A 121 -2.14 2.51 -2.51
C TYR A 121 -1.35 3.82 -2.49
N PHE A 122 -1.13 4.39 -3.68
CA PHE A 122 -0.53 5.72 -3.84
C PHE A 122 -1.60 6.79 -4.07
N SER A 123 -1.56 7.81 -3.21
CA SER A 123 -2.48 8.95 -3.30
C SER A 123 -1.93 10.02 -4.25
N PRO A 124 -2.75 10.99 -4.70
CA PRO A 124 -2.27 12.08 -5.55
C PRO A 124 -1.07 12.86 -4.96
N THR A 125 -0.96 12.89 -3.64
CA THR A 125 0.10 13.61 -2.91
C THR A 125 1.36 12.77 -2.68
N THR A 126 1.33 11.47 -2.97
CA THR A 126 2.46 10.56 -2.75
C THR A 126 2.93 9.90 -4.04
N ASN A 127 2.43 10.38 -5.16
CA ASN A 127 2.73 9.81 -6.46
C ASN A 127 4.17 10.07 -6.92
N ASP A 128 4.80 11.13 -6.41
CA ASP A 128 6.16 11.53 -6.82
C ASP A 128 7.19 10.40 -6.55
N ILE A 129 6.88 9.47 -5.64
CA ILE A 129 7.67 8.26 -5.36
C ILE A 129 7.79 7.36 -6.61
N LEU A 130 6.77 7.34 -7.46
CA LEU A 130 6.66 6.50 -8.67
C LEU A 130 6.99 7.28 -9.96
N THR A 131 7.84 8.30 -9.88
CA THR A 131 8.25 9.10 -11.05
C THR A 131 9.62 8.70 -11.60
N THR A 132 10.36 7.84 -10.90
CA THR A 132 11.70 7.43 -11.28
C THR A 132 11.81 5.93 -11.51
N LYS A 133 12.56 5.55 -12.56
CA LYS A 133 12.97 4.17 -12.83
C LYS A 133 14.09 3.70 -11.89
N ASN A 134 14.74 4.63 -11.18
CA ASN A 134 15.79 4.27 -10.22
C ASN A 134 15.14 3.52 -9.06
N HIS A 135 15.42 2.23 -8.95
CA HIS A 135 14.90 1.39 -7.88
C HIS A 135 15.21 2.04 -6.52
N ILE A 136 14.17 2.23 -5.73
CA ILE A 136 14.30 2.72 -4.36
C ILE A 136 14.21 1.49 -3.46
N ASP A 137 15.31 1.19 -2.75
CA ASP A 137 15.38 0.05 -1.85
C ASP A 137 14.51 0.28 -0.61
N ILE A 138 13.29 -0.25 -0.66
CA ILE A 138 12.36 -0.34 0.46
C ILE A 138 12.08 -1.81 0.71
N GLN A 139 12.46 -2.29 1.90
CA GLN A 139 12.30 -3.69 2.27
C GLN A 139 10.85 -4.15 2.14
N GLY A 140 10.65 -5.19 1.33
CA GLY A 140 9.35 -5.81 1.06
C GLY A 140 8.60 -5.23 -0.14
N TRP A 141 9.04 -4.10 -0.71
CA TRP A 141 8.34 -3.48 -1.85
C TRP A 141 8.31 -4.38 -3.09
N GLY A 142 9.43 -5.06 -3.40
CA GLY A 142 9.49 -6.01 -4.52
C GLY A 142 8.57 -7.23 -4.40
N ASN A 143 8.00 -7.47 -3.21
CA ASN A 143 7.04 -8.56 -2.95
C ASN A 143 5.57 -8.12 -3.12
N VAL A 144 5.31 -6.86 -3.47
CA VAL A 144 3.95 -6.35 -3.69
C VAL A 144 3.43 -6.84 -5.03
N LEU A 145 2.26 -7.50 -5.02
CA LEU A 145 1.61 -8.02 -6.24
C LEU A 145 0.44 -7.14 -6.71
N HIS A 146 -0.13 -6.33 -5.82
CA HIS A 146 -1.32 -5.52 -6.12
C HIS A 146 -1.06 -4.04 -5.84
N LEU A 147 -1.11 -3.24 -6.90
CA LEU A 147 -0.94 -1.79 -6.84
C LEU A 147 -2.28 -1.10 -7.10
N GLN A 148 -2.63 -0.18 -6.22
CA GLN A 148 -3.71 0.78 -6.43
C GLN A 148 -3.14 2.19 -6.44
N MET A 149 -3.75 3.08 -7.20
CA MET A 149 -3.44 4.50 -7.11
C MET A 149 -4.64 5.34 -7.50
N SER A 150 -4.67 6.61 -7.13
CA SER A 150 -5.70 7.50 -7.68
C SER A 150 -5.53 7.65 -9.19
N PHE A 151 -6.62 7.76 -9.94
CA PHE A 151 -6.56 7.96 -11.38
C PHE A 151 -5.73 9.19 -11.77
N ARG A 152 -5.83 10.28 -11.00
CA ARG A 152 -5.00 11.49 -11.21
C ARG A 152 -3.51 11.24 -10.98
N ALA A 153 -3.14 10.40 -10.02
CA ALA A 153 -1.75 10.01 -9.79
C ALA A 153 -1.22 9.18 -10.97
N PHE A 154 -1.97 8.15 -11.37
CA PHE A 154 -1.65 7.36 -12.55
C PHE A 154 -1.44 8.23 -13.78
N TYR A 155 -2.42 9.09 -14.08
CA TYR A 155 -2.37 9.97 -15.23
C TYR A 155 -1.21 10.98 -15.17
N ARG A 156 -0.84 11.47 -13.98
CA ARG A 156 0.34 12.34 -13.84
C ARG A 156 1.63 11.62 -14.22
N ASN A 157 1.78 10.34 -13.89
CA ASN A 157 2.93 9.56 -14.33
C ASN A 157 2.98 9.37 -15.85
N LEU A 158 1.83 9.50 -16.54
CA LEU A 158 1.76 9.45 -18.01
C LEU A 158 2.15 10.76 -18.70
N ARG A 159 2.29 11.87 -17.97
CA ARG A 159 2.23 13.22 -18.56
C ARG A 159 3.57 13.80 -19.01
N ASP A 160 4.66 13.06 -18.92
CA ASP A 160 6.03 13.54 -19.23
C ASP A 160 6.90 12.66 -20.16
N PRO A 161 6.33 11.77 -21.00
CA PRO A 161 7.02 11.39 -22.23
C PRO A 161 6.19 11.74 -23.50
N PRO A 162 6.87 12.03 -24.61
CA PRO A 162 6.24 12.52 -25.83
C PRO A 162 5.48 11.40 -26.55
N GLN A 163 4.16 11.27 -26.35
CA GLN A 163 3.22 10.42 -27.14
C GLN A 163 3.57 8.91 -27.31
N GLU A 164 4.76 8.50 -26.89
CA GLU A 164 5.44 7.19 -26.87
C GLU A 164 6.01 7.05 -25.45
N ASP A 165 5.98 5.94 -24.75
CA ASP A 165 5.34 4.64 -24.92
C ASP A 165 4.80 4.32 -23.52
N LEU A 166 3.53 3.97 -23.38
CA LEU A 166 2.96 3.62 -22.09
C LEU A 166 3.65 2.41 -21.46
N ALA A 167 4.29 1.58 -22.28
CA ALA A 167 5.23 0.56 -21.80
C ALA A 167 6.32 1.18 -20.91
N GLU A 168 6.86 2.34 -21.29
CA GLU A 168 7.89 3.05 -20.52
C GLU A 168 7.39 3.55 -19.16
N THR A 169 6.16 4.04 -19.07
CA THR A 169 5.59 4.39 -17.76
C THR A 169 5.35 3.16 -16.91
N MET A 170 4.96 2.03 -17.52
CA MET A 170 4.79 0.78 -16.80
C MET A 170 6.12 0.23 -16.29
N GLU A 171 7.24 0.41 -17.02
CA GLU A 171 8.60 0.09 -16.54
C GLU A 171 8.91 0.76 -15.20
N VAL A 172 8.40 1.97 -14.95
CA VAL A 172 8.57 2.64 -13.64
C VAL A 172 7.94 1.80 -12.52
N PHE A 173 6.77 1.21 -12.73
CA PHE A 173 6.15 0.36 -11.71
C PHE A 173 6.92 -0.96 -11.55
N PHE A 174 7.36 -1.60 -12.64
CA PHE A 174 8.11 -2.86 -12.58
C PHE A 174 9.51 -2.69 -11.99
N ALA A 175 10.13 -1.51 -12.13
CA ALA A 175 11.39 -1.20 -11.47
C ALA A 175 11.32 -1.33 -9.94
N HIS A 176 10.15 -1.03 -9.34
CA HIS A 176 9.94 -1.13 -7.90
C HIS A 176 9.18 -2.41 -7.49
N MET A 177 8.32 -2.93 -8.36
CA MET A 177 7.44 -4.08 -8.13
C MET A 177 7.52 -5.06 -9.30
N PRO A 178 8.64 -5.80 -9.45
CA PRO A 178 8.87 -6.67 -10.61
C PRO A 178 7.84 -7.80 -10.73
N ASN A 179 7.18 -8.17 -9.62
CA ASN A 179 6.18 -9.24 -9.56
C ASN A 179 4.73 -8.71 -9.62
N LEU A 180 4.51 -7.46 -10.09
CA LEU A 180 3.20 -6.85 -10.10
C LEU A 180 2.19 -7.67 -10.94
N LYS A 181 1.10 -8.11 -10.31
CA LYS A 181 0.02 -8.89 -10.95
C LYS A 181 -1.20 -8.06 -11.30
N THR A 182 -1.50 -7.02 -10.53
CA THR A 182 -2.64 -6.15 -10.80
C THR A 182 -2.29 -4.70 -10.56
N LEU A 183 -2.67 -3.84 -11.50
CA LEU A 183 -2.71 -2.41 -11.33
C LEU A 183 -4.17 -1.96 -11.35
N SER A 184 -4.58 -1.08 -10.43
CA SER A 184 -5.90 -0.47 -10.50
C SER A 184 -5.88 1.02 -10.17
N CYS A 185 -6.71 1.77 -10.87
CA CYS A 185 -6.91 3.19 -10.65
C CYS A 185 -8.21 3.42 -9.91
N THR A 186 -8.14 4.22 -8.85
CA THR A 186 -9.31 4.65 -8.11
C THR A 186 -9.85 5.93 -8.70
N VAL A 187 -11.08 5.89 -9.20
CA VAL A 187 -11.78 7.06 -9.76
C VAL A 187 -12.73 7.65 -8.70
N PRO A 188 -12.76 8.99 -8.52
CA PRO A 188 -13.78 9.62 -7.70
C PRO A 188 -15.16 9.32 -8.30
N ALA A 189 -16.03 8.68 -7.53
CA ALA A 189 -17.40 8.48 -7.95
C ALA A 189 -18.20 9.80 -7.84
N PRO A 190 -19.29 9.94 -8.61
CA PRO A 190 -20.27 11.00 -8.39
C PRO A 190 -20.77 10.95 -6.94
N ARG A 191 -20.99 12.12 -6.32
CA ARG A 191 -21.57 12.20 -4.99
C ARG A 191 -23.05 11.80 -5.06
N ILE A 192 -23.39 10.61 -4.59
CA ILE A 192 -24.79 10.20 -4.40
C ILE A 192 -25.09 10.29 -2.90
N GLY A 193 -25.96 11.20 -2.49
CA GLY A 193 -26.37 11.36 -1.08
C GLY A 193 -25.26 11.81 -0.13
N GLY A 194 -24.24 12.54 -0.61
CA GLY A 194 -23.15 13.06 0.21
C GLY A 194 -21.98 12.08 0.43
N ASN A 195 -22.15 10.80 0.11
CA ASN A 195 -21.08 9.80 0.16
C ASN A 195 -20.45 9.59 -1.22
N THR A 196 -19.12 9.47 -1.23
CA THR A 196 -18.34 9.12 -2.42
C THR A 196 -17.79 7.71 -2.22
N TYR A 197 -18.21 6.77 -3.05
CA TYR A 197 -17.67 5.41 -3.04
C TYR A 197 -16.68 5.26 -4.20
N PRO A 198 -15.39 5.50 -3.97
CA PRO A 198 -14.41 5.38 -5.03
C PRO A 198 -14.40 3.95 -5.60
N LYS A 199 -14.54 3.82 -6.92
CA LYS A 199 -14.52 2.53 -7.62
C LYS A 199 -13.10 2.26 -8.15
N PRO A 200 -12.48 1.13 -7.82
CA PRO A 200 -11.24 0.71 -8.47
C PRO A 200 -11.55 0.23 -9.88
N ILE A 201 -10.74 0.67 -10.83
CA ILE A 201 -10.80 0.28 -12.24
C ILE A 201 -9.53 -0.48 -12.53
N PRO A 202 -9.62 -1.75 -12.98
CA PRO A 202 -8.44 -2.50 -13.36
C PRO A 202 -7.76 -1.79 -14.54
N MET A 203 -6.45 -1.62 -14.43
CA MET A 203 -5.64 -1.20 -15.55
C MET A 203 -4.96 -2.46 -16.11
N PRO A 204 -4.88 -2.60 -17.44
CA PRO A 204 -4.09 -3.66 -18.05
C PRO A 204 -2.62 -3.53 -17.61
N LEU A 205 -1.88 -4.63 -17.69
CA LEU A 205 -0.43 -4.63 -17.57
C LEU A 205 0.20 -4.61 -18.98
N PRO A 206 1.45 -4.14 -19.15
CA PRO A 206 2.13 -4.17 -20.44
C PRO A 206 2.14 -5.59 -21.02
N GLY A 207 1.97 -5.69 -22.35
CA GLY A 207 1.80 -6.96 -23.07
C GLY A 207 0.35 -7.34 -23.36
N SER A 208 -0.63 -6.67 -22.76
CA SER A 208 -2.06 -6.79 -23.10
C SER A 208 -2.43 -5.74 -24.14
N GLY A 209 -2.31 -6.00 -25.46
CA GLY A 209 -2.90 -5.22 -26.58
C GLY A 209 -2.77 -3.67 -26.57
N ASP A 210 -3.53 -2.97 -27.43
CA ASP A 210 -3.66 -1.49 -27.37
C ASP A 210 -4.67 -1.06 -26.30
N THR A 211 -4.53 -1.60 -25.09
CA THR A 211 -5.56 -1.53 -24.04
C THR A 211 -5.73 -0.13 -23.43
N TYR A 212 -4.92 0.83 -23.87
CA TYR A 212 -4.98 2.22 -23.43
C TYR A 212 -5.27 3.20 -24.56
N ALA A 213 -5.72 2.72 -25.72
CA ALA A 213 -6.21 3.55 -26.82
C ALA A 213 -7.26 4.58 -26.34
N LEU A 214 -8.07 4.21 -25.34
CA LEU A 214 -9.10 5.10 -24.76
C LEU A 214 -8.52 6.30 -23.99
N ILE A 215 -7.28 6.21 -23.51
CA ILE A 215 -6.61 7.24 -22.72
C ILE A 215 -5.70 8.11 -23.61
N ARG A 216 -5.16 7.54 -24.69
CA ARG A 216 -4.20 8.20 -25.58
C ARG A 216 -4.81 9.47 -26.19
N GLY A 217 -4.11 10.60 -26.04
CA GLY A 217 -4.48 11.88 -26.64
C GLY A 217 -5.68 12.58 -25.99
N ARG A 218 -6.27 12.02 -24.93
CA ARG A 218 -7.36 12.66 -24.18
C ARG A 218 -6.83 13.45 -23.00
N THR A 219 -7.65 14.29 -22.39
CA THR A 219 -7.34 14.91 -21.09
C THR A 219 -7.78 14.04 -19.92
N VAL A 220 -7.26 14.29 -18.72
CA VAL A 220 -7.71 13.61 -17.48
C VAL A 220 -9.23 13.65 -17.34
N ASN A 221 -9.83 14.81 -17.62
CA ASN A 221 -11.27 15.01 -17.44
C ASN A 221 -12.06 14.23 -18.49
N GLU A 222 -11.64 14.26 -19.75
CA GLU A 222 -12.29 13.47 -20.81
C GLU A 222 -12.28 11.97 -20.51
N VAL A 223 -11.18 11.43 -19.97
CA VAL A 223 -11.12 10.00 -19.61
C VAL A 223 -11.98 9.72 -18.36
N LEU A 224 -12.01 10.64 -17.40
CA LEU A 224 -12.87 10.51 -16.22
C LEU A 224 -14.36 10.51 -16.61
N ASP A 225 -14.76 11.37 -17.53
CA ASP A 225 -16.14 11.46 -18.01
C ASP A 225 -16.55 10.15 -18.71
N LEU A 226 -15.73 9.63 -19.62
CA LEU A 226 -15.97 8.33 -20.27
C LEU A 226 -16.12 7.17 -19.28
N VAL A 227 -15.24 7.16 -18.28
CA VAL A 227 -15.24 6.14 -17.24
C VAL A 227 -16.52 6.24 -16.39
N GLN A 228 -16.95 7.45 -16.06
CA GLN A 228 -18.17 7.69 -15.30
C GLN A 228 -19.40 7.30 -16.11
N ASP A 229 -19.44 7.63 -17.41
CA ASP A 229 -20.53 7.26 -18.32
C ASP A 229 -20.66 5.75 -18.50
N SER A 230 -19.53 5.01 -18.53
CA SER A 230 -19.54 3.55 -18.62
C SER A 230 -19.97 2.82 -17.33
N ALA A 231 -20.12 3.55 -16.23
CA ALA A 231 -20.45 2.98 -14.92
C ALA A 231 -21.95 3.01 -14.59
N TYR A 232 -22.77 3.55 -15.49
CA TYR A 232 -24.24 3.61 -15.43
C TYR A 232 -24.87 2.83 -16.58
#